data_AF-A0A660YIV2-F1
#
_entry.id   AF-A0A660YIV2-F1
#
_cell.length_a   1.000
_cell.length_b   1.000
_cell.length_c   1.000
_cell.angle_alpha   90.00
_cell.angle_beta   90.00
_cell.angle_gamma   90.00
#
_symmetry.space_group_name_H-M   'P 1'
#
loop_
_entity.id
_entity.type
_entity.pdbx_description
1 polymer ?
#
loop_
_entity_poly.entity_id
_entity_poly.type
_entity_poly.pdbx_seq_one_letter_code
_entity_poly.pdbx_strand_id
1 'polypeptide(L)'
;MATSVNSATSSIEQLVQQYMALERQPLIRLQGQKSDLNVQKAVFSDTKSKLSALFSAAEDLADTSSSSIFNAVKITSSDTTYITATASDDAAVGQYDIRVRQLATSTTMKSTGYLNTHSSVKSSSQVVDGYDDIDTSKAWDEAGFDTTPDGTVTINGEIFTLSDYSTVDDFMDAVNDSSANANIYYDSDRDKFVIESTDSSDLIISETGTNGFLTEANITAGTYSTNQTGLNASDYLYKINLDTGVSESDSGSFKINGATITWDADSDSLNDVISRINNSDAGVTAFYDDSLDKIVFTASETGSEEIQWEDVSGSFLSSSLKLSGVTQTLGQDAKFTINSTSSSDEITKSSNTFTINGISFTLKAITVANDDYTDSDTTSVTILAEKDDSQVREK
;
A
#
# COMPACT_ATOMS: atom_id res chain seq x y z
N MET A 1 -44.02 49.49 65.86
CA MET A 1 -42.56 49.53 65.62
C MET A 1 -42.30 48.50 64.54
N ALA A 2 -41.78 48.79 63.35
CA ALA A 2 -41.06 49.95 62.87
C ALA A 2 -41.47 50.22 61.42
N THR A 3 -41.48 51.52 61.10
CA THR A 3 -41.08 52.13 59.82
C THR A 3 -41.82 51.69 58.54
N SER A 4 -42.61 52.59 57.94
CA SER A 4 -42.12 53.76 57.18
C SER A 4 -41.37 53.33 55.92
N VAL A 5 -41.72 53.97 54.79
CA VAL A 5 -41.02 53.89 53.50
C VAL A 5 -41.28 52.62 52.69
N ASN A 6 -42.50 52.39 52.14
CA ASN A 6 -42.56 51.57 50.91
C ASN A 6 -43.71 51.85 49.91
N SER A 7 -44.65 52.76 50.18
CA SER A 7 -45.74 53.09 49.25
C SER A 7 -45.38 54.23 48.28
N ALA A 8 -44.57 55.19 48.71
CA ALA A 8 -44.01 56.21 47.82
C ALA A 8 -42.98 55.62 46.84
N THR A 9 -42.18 54.64 47.28
CA THR A 9 -41.31 53.85 46.40
C THR A 9 -42.13 53.04 45.40
N SER A 10 -43.26 52.44 45.80
CA SER A 10 -44.15 51.70 44.88
C SER A 10 -44.85 52.58 43.81
N SER A 11 -45.36 53.77 44.17
CA SER A 11 -45.98 54.67 43.20
C SER A 11 -44.96 55.39 42.30
N ILE A 12 -43.77 55.70 42.84
CA ILE A 12 -42.64 56.22 42.05
C ILE A 12 -42.08 55.12 41.14
N GLU A 13 -41.96 53.87 41.59
CA GLU A 13 -41.58 52.72 40.76
C GLU A 13 -42.58 52.50 39.63
N GLN A 14 -43.88 52.64 39.88
CA GLN A 14 -44.91 52.58 38.83
C GLN A 14 -44.82 53.76 37.84
N LEU A 15 -44.60 54.99 38.31
CA LEU A 15 -44.39 56.16 37.45
C LEU A 15 -43.09 56.03 36.63
N VAL A 16 -42.02 55.54 37.25
CA VAL A 16 -40.72 55.27 36.61
C VAL A 16 -40.88 54.14 35.60
N GLN A 17 -41.62 53.07 35.89
CA GLN A 17 -41.92 52.03 34.90
C GLN A 17 -42.73 52.56 33.72
N GLN A 18 -43.73 53.43 33.95
CA GLN A 18 -44.49 54.08 32.88
C GLN A 18 -43.63 55.04 32.05
N TYR A 19 -42.74 55.81 32.67
CA TYR A 19 -41.82 56.73 31.98
C TYR A 19 -40.75 55.96 31.21
N MET A 20 -40.15 54.92 31.82
CA MET A 20 -39.23 54.00 31.13
C MET A 20 -39.91 53.27 29.98
N ALA A 21 -41.19 52.89 30.09
CA ALA A 21 -41.93 52.28 28.99
C ALA A 21 -42.15 53.26 27.83
N LEU A 22 -42.43 54.54 28.13
CA LEU A 22 -42.53 55.60 27.14
C LEU A 22 -41.18 55.89 26.47
N GLU A 23 -40.09 56.00 27.24
CA GLU A 23 -38.73 56.16 26.72
C GLU A 23 -38.24 54.94 25.93
N ARG A 24 -38.77 53.74 26.18
CA ARG A 24 -38.50 52.51 25.42
C ARG A 24 -39.34 52.38 24.15
N GLN A 25 -40.38 53.19 23.92
CA GLN A 25 -41.19 53.10 22.70
C GLN A 25 -40.37 53.21 21.39
N PRO A 26 -39.38 54.12 21.26
CA PRO A 26 -38.52 54.16 20.08
C PRO A 26 -37.74 52.85 19.86
N LEU A 27 -37.27 52.22 20.94
CA LEU A 27 -36.57 50.94 20.91
C LEU A 27 -37.51 49.80 20.46
N ILE A 28 -38.73 49.75 21.00
CA ILE A 28 -39.76 48.78 20.58
C ILE A 28 -40.09 48.95 19.09
N ARG A 29 -40.21 50.20 18.60
CA ARG A 29 -40.44 50.49 17.18
C ARG A 29 -39.27 50.03 16.30
N LEU A 30 -38.03 50.29 16.70
CA LEU A 30 -36.83 49.83 15.99
C LEU A 30 -36.72 48.29 15.99
N GLN A 31 -37.10 47.63 17.09
CA GLN A 31 -37.17 46.16 17.17
C GLN A 31 -38.25 45.60 16.22
N GLY A 32 -39.42 46.25 16.13
CA GLY A 32 -40.45 45.93 15.14
C GLY A 32 -39.95 46.11 13.71
N GLN A 33 -39.37 47.26 13.38
CA GLN A 33 -38.76 47.52 12.07
C GLN A 33 -37.65 46.52 11.71
N LYS A 34 -36.81 46.13 12.68
CA LYS A 34 -35.79 45.09 12.51
C LYS A 34 -36.42 43.73 12.22
N SER A 35 -37.52 43.38 12.89
CA SER A 35 -38.28 42.16 12.62
C SER A 35 -38.85 42.16 11.20
N ASP A 36 -39.50 43.25 10.79
CA ASP A 36 -40.08 43.40 9.45
C ASP A 36 -39.01 43.31 8.35
N LEU A 37 -37.86 43.99 8.54
CA LEU A 37 -36.72 43.93 7.63
C LEU A 37 -36.11 42.52 7.55
N ASN A 38 -36.07 41.78 8.67
CA ASN A 38 -35.59 40.40 8.67
C ASN A 38 -36.54 39.47 7.89
N VAL A 39 -37.85 39.66 8.01
CA VAL A 39 -38.85 38.91 7.21
C VAL A 39 -38.66 39.23 5.73
N GLN A 40 -38.54 40.51 5.35
CA GLN A 40 -38.27 40.91 3.97
C GLN A 40 -36.98 40.27 3.44
N LYS A 41 -35.89 40.31 4.22
CA LYS A 41 -34.62 39.68 3.87
C LYS A 41 -34.77 38.17 3.63
N ALA A 42 -35.52 37.47 4.49
CA ALA A 42 -35.77 36.05 4.33
C ALA A 42 -36.52 35.74 3.02
N VAL A 43 -37.57 36.52 2.70
CA VAL A 43 -38.33 36.39 1.45
C VAL A 43 -37.45 36.62 0.22
N PHE A 44 -36.63 37.68 0.21
CA PHE A 44 -35.70 37.93 -0.89
C PHE A 44 -34.63 36.83 -1.01
N SER A 45 -34.14 36.28 0.11
CA SER A 45 -33.17 35.19 0.10
C SER A 45 -33.77 33.90 -0.47
N ASP A 46 -34.99 33.54 -0.07
CA ASP A 46 -35.72 32.39 -0.62
C ASP A 46 -35.99 32.57 -2.12
N THR A 47 -36.42 33.77 -2.52
CA THR A 47 -36.67 34.10 -3.94
C THR A 47 -35.40 34.03 -4.76
N LYS A 48 -34.28 34.56 -4.25
CA LYS A 48 -32.96 34.46 -4.88
C LYS A 48 -32.54 33.00 -5.04
N SER A 49 -32.73 32.17 -4.02
CA SER A 49 -32.40 30.74 -4.08
C SER A 49 -33.22 30.02 -5.16
N LYS A 50 -34.54 30.24 -5.19
CA LYS A 50 -35.43 29.66 -6.21
C LYS A 50 -35.09 30.12 -7.62
N LEU A 51 -34.79 31.41 -7.79
CA LEU A 51 -34.40 31.96 -9.09
C LEU A 51 -33.03 31.43 -9.54
N SER A 52 -32.08 31.27 -8.60
CA SER A 52 -30.79 30.64 -8.90
C SER A 52 -30.95 29.19 -9.33
N ALA A 53 -31.81 28.41 -8.65
CA ALA A 53 -32.10 27.03 -9.04
C ALA A 53 -32.76 26.96 -10.43
N LEU A 54 -33.69 27.87 -10.73
CA LEU A 54 -34.30 27.98 -12.05
C LEU A 54 -33.28 28.33 -13.13
N PHE A 55 -32.36 29.28 -12.87
CA PHE A 55 -31.30 29.63 -13.80
C PHE A 55 -30.37 28.45 -14.07
N SER A 56 -29.95 27.71 -13.04
CA SER A 56 -29.12 26.52 -13.21
C SER A 56 -29.83 25.44 -14.03
N ALA A 57 -31.10 25.16 -13.76
CA ALA A 57 -31.86 24.22 -14.58
C ALA A 57 -32.00 24.69 -16.05
N ALA A 58 -32.23 25.99 -16.26
CA ALA A 58 -32.31 26.56 -17.60
C ALA A 58 -30.95 26.51 -18.34
N GLU A 59 -29.83 26.69 -17.65
CA GLU A 59 -28.49 26.52 -18.22
C GLU A 59 -28.25 25.06 -18.62
N ASP A 60 -28.60 24.10 -17.77
CA ASP A 60 -28.46 22.67 -18.08
C ASP A 60 -29.29 22.27 -19.31
N LEU A 61 -30.55 22.75 -19.42
CA LEU A 61 -31.39 22.51 -20.60
C LEU A 61 -30.96 23.29 -21.85
N ALA A 62 -30.23 24.40 -21.69
CA ALA A 62 -29.74 25.20 -22.81
C ALA A 62 -28.36 24.73 -23.30
N ASP A 63 -27.68 23.85 -22.56
CA ASP A 63 -26.37 23.35 -22.93
C ASP A 63 -26.42 22.50 -24.21
N THR A 64 -25.63 22.90 -25.20
CA THR A 64 -25.46 22.20 -26.48
C THR A 64 -24.07 21.56 -26.62
N SER A 65 -23.28 21.56 -25.56
CA SER A 65 -21.96 20.94 -25.53
C SER A 65 -22.05 19.41 -25.60
N SER A 66 -20.90 18.74 -25.79
CA SER A 66 -20.85 17.27 -25.76
C SER A 66 -21.29 16.72 -24.41
N SER A 67 -21.08 17.44 -23.31
CA SER A 67 -21.49 17.08 -21.94
C SER A 67 -22.94 17.46 -21.59
N SER A 68 -23.73 17.89 -22.57
CA SER A 68 -25.14 18.22 -22.37
C SER A 68 -25.92 17.02 -21.83
N ILE A 69 -26.91 17.28 -20.97
CA ILE A 69 -27.83 16.28 -20.42
C ILE A 69 -28.58 15.48 -21.51
N PHE A 70 -28.67 16.00 -22.74
CA PHE A 70 -29.28 15.30 -23.89
C PHE A 70 -28.35 14.26 -24.52
N ASN A 71 -27.05 14.32 -24.22
CA ASN A 71 -26.06 13.41 -24.78
C ASN A 71 -25.83 12.19 -23.89
N ALA A 72 -26.21 12.26 -22.61
CA ALA A 72 -26.06 11.19 -21.63
C ALA A 72 -26.43 9.81 -22.19
N VAL A 73 -25.55 8.83 -21.93
CA VAL A 73 -25.70 7.44 -22.36
C VAL A 73 -25.74 6.54 -21.14
N LYS A 74 -26.79 5.73 -21.04
CA LYS A 74 -26.91 4.68 -20.04
C LYS A 74 -26.34 3.39 -20.62
N ILE A 75 -25.54 2.69 -19.80
CA ILE A 75 -24.97 1.38 -20.13
C ILE A 75 -25.61 0.32 -19.23
N THR A 76 -25.99 -0.81 -19.83
CA THR A 76 -26.38 -2.03 -19.10
C THR A 76 -25.59 -3.22 -19.62
N SER A 77 -25.24 -4.14 -18.73
CA SER A 77 -24.59 -5.42 -19.07
C SER A 77 -25.56 -6.56 -18.79
N SER A 78 -25.66 -7.52 -19.70
CA SER A 78 -26.44 -8.74 -19.48
C SER A 78 -25.86 -9.61 -18.37
N ASP A 79 -24.54 -9.53 -18.12
CA ASP A 79 -23.89 -10.22 -17.01
C ASP A 79 -22.62 -9.48 -16.54
N THR A 80 -22.75 -8.84 -15.37
CA THR A 80 -21.67 -8.06 -14.75
C THR A 80 -20.57 -8.91 -14.10
N THR A 81 -20.76 -10.23 -13.97
CA THR A 81 -19.69 -11.12 -13.48
C THR A 81 -18.59 -11.29 -14.51
N TYR A 82 -18.93 -11.18 -15.80
CA TYR A 82 -17.99 -11.31 -16.91
C TYR A 82 -17.52 -9.96 -17.44
N ILE A 83 -18.43 -9.00 -17.65
CA ILE A 83 -18.07 -7.69 -18.24
C ILE A 83 -18.87 -6.57 -17.60
N THR A 84 -18.19 -5.49 -17.23
CA THR A 84 -18.80 -4.20 -16.91
C THR A 84 -18.40 -3.14 -17.92
N ALA A 85 -19.21 -2.10 -18.07
CA ALA A 85 -18.88 -0.99 -18.95
C ALA A 85 -19.46 0.33 -18.43
N THR A 86 -18.80 1.43 -18.80
CA THR A 86 -19.26 2.81 -18.58
C THR A 86 -19.18 3.58 -19.91
N ALA A 87 -20.03 4.59 -20.07
CA ALA A 87 -20.07 5.41 -21.28
C ALA A 87 -19.62 6.84 -20.97
N SER A 88 -18.89 7.45 -21.90
CA SER A 88 -18.79 8.90 -22.02
C SER A 88 -20.03 9.48 -22.70
N ASP A 89 -20.20 10.81 -22.65
CA ASP A 89 -21.36 11.49 -23.23
C ASP A 89 -21.41 11.40 -24.77
N ASP A 90 -20.29 11.08 -25.42
CA ASP A 90 -20.18 10.83 -26.86
C ASP A 90 -20.21 9.35 -27.24
N ALA A 91 -20.52 8.46 -26.28
CA ALA A 91 -20.58 7.03 -26.53
C ALA A 91 -21.59 6.68 -27.63
N ALA A 92 -21.18 5.78 -28.53
CA ALA A 92 -22.06 5.30 -29.58
C ALA A 92 -23.17 4.42 -28.99
N VAL A 93 -24.42 4.80 -29.23
CA VAL A 93 -25.61 4.03 -28.85
C VAL A 93 -25.67 2.77 -29.71
N GLY A 94 -25.94 1.63 -29.06
CA GLY A 94 -26.00 0.35 -29.75
C GLY A 94 -25.83 -0.85 -28.82
N GLN A 95 -25.89 -2.02 -29.44
CA GLN A 95 -25.66 -3.30 -28.78
C GLN A 95 -24.26 -3.82 -29.13
N TYR A 96 -23.55 -4.29 -28.11
CA TYR A 96 -22.20 -4.85 -28.20
C TYR A 96 -22.20 -6.23 -27.55
N ASP A 97 -22.23 -7.28 -28.36
CA ASP A 97 -22.12 -8.67 -27.91
C ASP A 97 -20.64 -9.06 -27.86
N ILE A 98 -20.11 -9.22 -26.67
CA ILE A 98 -18.70 -9.46 -26.43
C ILE A 98 -18.46 -10.91 -26.01
N ARG A 99 -17.44 -11.54 -26.59
CA ARG A 99 -16.95 -12.86 -26.20
C ARG A 99 -15.48 -12.75 -25.83
N VAL A 100 -15.11 -13.20 -24.64
CA VAL A 100 -13.76 -13.08 -24.09
C VAL A 100 -13.07 -14.43 -24.12
N ARG A 101 -11.97 -14.57 -24.87
CA ARG A 101 -11.16 -15.79 -24.90
C ARG A 101 -10.03 -15.78 -23.90
N GLN A 102 -9.39 -14.63 -23.71
CA GLN A 102 -8.24 -14.51 -22.81
C GLN A 102 -8.31 -13.16 -22.09
N LEU A 103 -8.00 -13.17 -20.81
CA LEU A 103 -7.76 -11.95 -20.04
C LEU A 103 -6.28 -11.57 -20.14
N ALA A 104 -6.01 -10.28 -20.11
CA ALA A 104 -4.67 -9.79 -19.98
C ALA A 104 -4.12 -10.13 -18.57
N THR A 105 -2.85 -10.48 -18.49
CA THR A 105 -2.13 -10.75 -17.23
C THR A 105 -0.83 -9.95 -17.18
N SER A 106 -0.27 -9.76 -15.99
CA SER A 106 0.97 -9.00 -15.82
C SER A 106 2.21 -9.88 -15.95
N THR A 107 3.29 -9.28 -16.47
CA THR A 107 4.63 -9.88 -16.48
C THR A 107 5.20 -9.94 -15.07
N THR A 108 5.87 -11.04 -14.75
CA THR A 108 6.56 -11.24 -13.47
C THR A 108 8.00 -11.71 -13.67
N MET A 109 8.89 -11.29 -12.77
CA MET A 109 10.26 -11.80 -12.70
C MET A 109 10.72 -11.87 -11.25
N LYS A 110 11.63 -12.79 -10.94
CA LYS A 110 12.18 -12.98 -9.59
C LYS A 110 13.65 -13.31 -9.67
N SER A 111 14.40 -13.03 -8.60
CA SER A 111 15.82 -13.38 -8.55
C SER A 111 16.07 -14.86 -8.89
N THR A 112 17.17 -15.10 -9.59
CA THR A 112 17.52 -16.43 -10.10
C THR A 112 17.76 -17.44 -8.97
N GLY A 113 18.32 -16.98 -7.84
CA GLY A 113 18.54 -17.76 -6.62
C GLY A 113 18.13 -17.02 -5.36
N TYR A 114 18.39 -17.67 -4.22
CA TYR A 114 18.38 -17.06 -2.89
C TYR A 114 19.33 -15.86 -2.86
N LEU A 115 18.96 -14.77 -2.21
CA LEU A 115 19.83 -13.60 -2.08
C LEU A 115 20.95 -13.83 -1.04
N ASN A 116 20.67 -14.68 -0.04
CA ASN A 116 21.57 -15.15 0.99
C ASN A 116 21.55 -16.69 1.08
N THR A 117 22.69 -17.31 0.80
CA THR A 117 22.92 -18.75 0.93
C THR A 117 23.79 -19.11 2.13
N HIS A 118 24.29 -18.10 2.86
CA HIS A 118 25.07 -18.31 4.07
C HIS A 118 24.24 -18.99 5.15
N SER A 119 24.90 -19.86 5.90
CA SER A 119 24.27 -20.67 6.95
C SER A 119 23.72 -19.77 8.05
N SER A 120 22.52 -20.06 8.54
CA SER A 120 21.93 -19.29 9.63
C SER A 120 21.05 -20.13 10.53
N VAL A 121 20.80 -19.59 11.73
CA VAL A 121 19.86 -20.10 12.71
C VAL A 121 19.12 -18.92 13.35
N LYS A 122 17.88 -19.16 13.75
CA LYS A 122 17.08 -18.22 14.53
C LYS A 122 16.40 -18.90 15.71
N SER A 123 15.97 -18.09 16.67
CA SER A 123 15.10 -18.54 17.75
C SER A 123 13.91 -19.33 17.22
N SER A 124 13.72 -20.52 17.76
CA SER A 124 12.66 -21.45 17.36
C SER A 124 11.27 -20.97 17.76
N SER A 125 11.19 -20.15 18.80
CA SER A 125 10.00 -19.45 19.30
C SER A 125 10.37 -18.01 19.69
N GLN A 126 9.41 -17.25 20.22
CA GLN A 126 9.71 -15.98 20.89
C GLN A 126 10.68 -16.25 22.05
N VAL A 127 11.61 -15.34 22.34
CA VAL A 127 12.57 -15.51 23.44
C VAL A 127 11.87 -15.38 24.78
N VAL A 128 10.96 -14.42 24.91
CA VAL A 128 10.15 -14.15 26.09
C VAL A 128 8.69 -14.47 25.78
N ASP A 129 8.07 -15.33 26.59
CA ASP A 129 6.66 -15.68 26.43
C ASP A 129 5.76 -14.48 26.79
N GLY A 130 5.27 -13.72 25.80
CA GLY A 130 4.32 -12.62 26.05
C GLY A 130 4.34 -11.47 25.05
N TYR A 131 4.14 -10.25 25.56
CA TYR A 131 4.24 -8.97 24.84
C TYR A 131 5.47 -8.16 25.28
N ASP A 132 6.34 -8.75 26.10
CA ASP A 132 7.58 -8.12 26.54
C ASP A 132 8.70 -8.61 25.63
N ASP A 133 9.58 -7.70 25.22
CA ASP A 133 10.72 -7.98 24.35
C ASP A 133 12.02 -7.97 25.17
N ILE A 134 13.08 -8.60 24.68
CA ILE A 134 14.42 -8.43 25.26
C ILE A 134 14.90 -6.98 25.07
N ASP A 135 15.26 -6.32 26.18
CA ASP A 135 15.96 -5.03 26.14
C ASP A 135 17.47 -5.29 26.08
N THR A 136 17.98 -5.36 24.86
CA THR A 136 19.38 -5.73 24.60
C THR A 136 20.39 -4.71 25.17
N SER A 137 19.93 -3.49 25.46
CA SER A 137 20.75 -2.42 26.05
C SER A 137 21.04 -2.60 27.54
N LYS A 138 20.47 -3.63 28.18
CA LYS A 138 20.58 -3.91 29.61
C LYS A 138 21.55 -5.02 29.92
N ALA A 139 21.93 -5.09 31.20
CA ALA A 139 22.67 -6.21 31.75
C ALA A 139 21.85 -7.50 31.68
N TRP A 140 22.54 -8.64 31.65
CA TRP A 140 21.94 -9.97 31.49
C TRP A 140 20.78 -10.28 32.46
N ASP A 141 20.84 -9.78 33.69
CA ASP A 141 19.81 -9.96 34.73
C ASP A 141 18.67 -8.95 34.67
N GLU A 142 18.79 -7.91 33.84
CA GLU A 142 17.81 -6.86 33.62
C GLU A 142 17.25 -6.85 32.18
N ALA A 143 17.82 -7.63 31.26
CA ALA A 143 17.47 -7.67 29.84
C ALA A 143 16.14 -8.39 29.52
N GLY A 144 15.55 -9.08 30.50
CA GLY A 144 14.24 -9.72 30.35
C GLY A 144 14.25 -11.20 30.01
N PHE A 145 15.41 -11.86 29.99
CA PHE A 145 15.48 -13.33 29.89
C PHE A 145 14.78 -14.01 31.06
N ASP A 146 14.20 -15.19 30.81
CA ASP A 146 13.55 -16.02 31.84
C ASP A 146 14.51 -16.37 32.98
N THR A 147 15.73 -16.77 32.62
CA THR A 147 16.84 -16.92 33.56
C THR A 147 18.07 -16.17 33.05
N THR A 148 18.80 -15.50 33.94
CA THR A 148 20.03 -14.77 33.58
C THR A 148 21.03 -15.69 32.86
N PRO A 149 21.38 -15.38 31.60
CA PRO A 149 22.33 -16.19 30.85
C PRO A 149 23.71 -16.25 31.51
N ASP A 150 24.35 -17.42 31.50
CA ASP A 150 25.70 -17.63 32.04
C ASP A 150 26.59 -18.49 31.12
N GLY A 151 27.87 -18.58 31.49
CA GLY A 151 28.85 -19.42 30.79
C GLY A 151 29.39 -18.79 29.51
N THR A 152 29.49 -19.58 28.44
CA THR A 152 30.18 -19.20 27.20
C THR A 152 29.37 -19.57 25.97
N VAL A 153 29.41 -18.75 24.93
CA VAL A 153 28.98 -19.12 23.57
C VAL A 153 30.22 -19.33 22.72
N THR A 154 30.27 -20.41 21.95
CA THR A 154 31.33 -20.64 20.96
C THR A 154 30.72 -20.58 19.57
N ILE A 155 31.23 -19.71 18.70
CA ILE A 155 30.77 -19.53 17.32
C ILE A 155 31.97 -19.75 16.40
N ASN A 156 31.88 -20.72 15.49
CA ASN A 156 32.94 -21.08 14.54
C ASN A 156 34.33 -21.27 15.19
N GLY A 157 34.36 -21.73 16.44
CA GLY A 157 35.56 -21.98 17.23
C GLY A 157 36.05 -20.80 18.10
N GLU A 158 35.49 -19.60 17.92
CA GLU A 158 35.77 -18.44 18.78
C GLU A 158 34.90 -18.49 20.03
N ILE A 159 35.47 -18.20 21.20
CA ILE A 159 34.80 -18.34 22.51
C ILE A 159 34.49 -16.95 23.09
N PHE A 160 33.21 -16.72 23.37
CA PHE A 160 32.68 -15.52 24.01
C PHE A 160 32.22 -15.89 25.43
N THR A 161 32.86 -15.31 26.46
CA THR A 161 32.46 -15.53 27.86
C THR A 161 31.45 -14.45 28.25
N LEU A 162 30.22 -14.83 28.58
CA LEU A 162 29.12 -13.86 28.77
C LEU A 162 29.42 -12.85 29.89
N SER A 163 30.13 -13.27 30.94
CA SER A 163 30.52 -12.39 32.05
C SER A 163 31.51 -11.28 31.68
N ASP A 164 32.09 -11.32 30.48
CA ASP A 164 33.01 -10.29 30.00
C ASP A 164 32.26 -9.09 29.39
N TYR A 165 30.94 -9.22 29.15
CA TYR A 165 30.09 -8.21 28.51
C TYR A 165 29.08 -7.65 29.52
N SER A 166 28.93 -6.32 29.55
CA SER A 166 28.06 -5.67 30.54
C SER A 166 26.58 -5.72 30.13
N THR A 167 26.32 -5.75 28.82
CA THR A 167 24.97 -5.80 28.24
C THR A 167 24.87 -6.88 27.14
N VAL A 168 23.66 -7.18 26.70
CA VAL A 168 23.44 -8.09 25.56
C VAL A 168 23.96 -7.45 24.26
N ASP A 169 23.78 -6.15 24.09
CA ASP A 169 24.35 -5.37 22.98
C ASP A 169 25.87 -5.50 22.94
N ASP A 170 26.57 -5.35 24.08
CA ASP A 170 28.03 -5.48 24.15
C ASP A 170 28.50 -6.87 23.67
N PHE A 171 27.73 -7.92 23.97
CA PHE A 171 28.01 -9.27 23.50
C PHE A 171 27.75 -9.43 22.00
N MET A 172 26.62 -8.93 21.50
CA MET A 172 26.30 -8.99 20.08
C MET A 172 27.31 -8.21 19.23
N ASP A 173 27.69 -7.02 19.67
CA ASP A 173 28.74 -6.21 19.04
C ASP A 173 30.07 -6.97 19.04
N ALA A 174 30.44 -7.61 20.15
CA ALA A 174 31.66 -8.40 20.21
C ALA A 174 31.66 -9.59 19.25
N VAL A 175 30.51 -10.25 19.03
CA VAL A 175 30.37 -11.30 18.01
C VAL A 175 30.51 -10.71 16.60
N ASN A 176 29.79 -9.63 16.29
CA ASN A 176 29.77 -8.97 15.00
C ASN A 176 31.15 -8.42 14.58
N ASP A 177 31.95 -7.95 15.55
CA ASP A 177 33.30 -7.42 15.34
C ASP A 177 34.41 -8.48 15.42
N SER A 178 34.05 -9.75 15.64
CA SER A 178 35.01 -10.84 15.83
C SER A 178 35.53 -11.45 14.52
N SER A 179 36.52 -12.34 14.65
CA SER A 179 36.95 -13.22 13.56
C SER A 179 36.14 -14.53 13.48
N ALA A 180 34.98 -14.61 14.12
CA ALA A 180 34.11 -15.79 14.06
C ALA A 180 33.39 -15.94 12.71
N ASN A 181 33.50 -14.96 11.80
CA ASN A 181 32.77 -14.90 10.54
C ASN A 181 31.26 -15.10 10.74
N ALA A 182 30.70 -14.43 11.75
CA ALA A 182 29.29 -14.53 12.08
C ALA A 182 28.74 -13.17 12.50
N ASN A 183 27.50 -12.92 12.12
CA ASN A 183 26.70 -11.83 12.64
C ASN A 183 25.61 -12.38 13.56
N ILE A 184 25.28 -11.63 14.60
CA ILE A 184 24.15 -11.83 15.49
C ILE A 184 23.35 -10.53 15.63
N TYR A 185 22.03 -10.68 15.60
CA TYR A 185 21.12 -9.57 15.86
C TYR A 185 19.84 -10.06 16.53
N TYR A 186 19.10 -9.10 17.08
CA TYR A 186 17.79 -9.31 17.70
C TYR A 186 16.70 -8.60 16.91
N ASP A 187 15.74 -9.37 16.41
CA ASP A 187 14.54 -8.89 15.76
C ASP A 187 13.45 -8.64 16.82
N SER A 188 13.36 -7.38 17.27
CA SER A 188 12.38 -6.96 18.29
C SER A 188 10.92 -7.08 17.83
N ASP A 189 10.63 -7.02 16.53
CA ASP A 189 9.24 -7.16 16.06
C ASP A 189 8.72 -8.61 16.20
N ARG A 190 9.65 -9.58 16.18
CA ARG A 190 9.34 -11.01 16.27
C ARG A 190 9.78 -11.64 17.58
N ASP A 191 10.48 -10.89 18.42
CA ASP A 191 11.19 -11.34 19.62
C ASP A 191 12.07 -12.56 19.33
N LYS A 192 13.06 -12.40 18.44
CA LYS A 192 13.95 -13.48 18.01
C LYS A 192 15.39 -13.04 17.85
N PHE A 193 16.32 -13.86 18.34
CA PHE A 193 17.71 -13.78 17.93
C PHE A 193 17.93 -14.52 16.62
N VAL A 194 18.85 -13.98 15.81
CA VAL A 194 19.34 -14.60 14.58
C VAL A 194 20.85 -14.61 14.64
N ILE A 195 21.46 -15.74 14.29
CA ILE A 195 22.90 -15.88 14.08
C ILE A 195 23.11 -16.37 12.66
N GLU A 196 23.96 -15.69 11.91
CA GLU A 196 24.25 -16.01 10.52
C GLU A 196 25.75 -15.99 10.26
N SER A 197 26.21 -16.89 9.38
CA SER A 197 27.57 -16.84 8.85
C SER A 197 27.70 -15.64 7.91
N THR A 198 28.83 -14.94 7.96
CA THR A 198 29.15 -13.86 7.00
C THR A 198 29.85 -14.38 5.74
N ASP A 199 30.11 -15.68 5.69
CA ASP A 199 30.66 -16.38 4.54
C ASP A 199 29.91 -17.68 4.23
N SER A 200 30.32 -18.35 3.16
CA SER A 200 29.73 -19.61 2.69
C SER A 200 30.03 -20.85 3.55
N SER A 201 30.63 -20.70 4.74
CA SER A 201 30.92 -21.83 5.63
C SER A 201 29.71 -22.29 6.46
N ASP A 202 29.86 -23.45 7.08
CA ASP A 202 28.90 -23.93 8.08
C ASP A 202 28.98 -23.04 9.32
N LEU A 203 27.82 -22.63 9.85
CA LEU A 203 27.74 -21.97 11.14
C LEU A 203 27.74 -23.04 12.24
N ILE A 204 28.78 -23.05 13.05
CA ILE A 204 28.94 -24.02 14.16
C ILE A 204 28.82 -23.27 15.47
N ILE A 205 27.76 -23.55 16.22
CA ILE A 205 27.50 -22.91 17.51
C ILE A 205 27.40 -23.94 18.64
N SER A 206 27.96 -23.60 19.79
CA SER A 206 27.82 -24.36 21.02
C SER A 206 27.85 -23.44 22.23
N GLU A 207 27.43 -23.94 23.39
CA GLU A 207 27.44 -23.18 24.63
C GLU A 207 27.90 -24.00 25.83
N THR A 208 28.28 -23.30 26.89
CA THR A 208 28.43 -23.83 28.24
C THR A 208 27.67 -22.93 29.21
N GLY A 209 27.40 -23.41 30.42
CA GLY A 209 26.62 -22.70 31.41
C GLY A 209 25.56 -23.60 32.03
N THR A 210 24.93 -23.13 33.10
CA THR A 210 23.70 -23.75 33.62
C THR A 210 22.48 -23.23 32.87
N ASN A 211 22.51 -21.95 32.49
CA ASN A 211 21.50 -21.26 31.69
C ASN A 211 22.24 -20.57 30.53
N GLY A 212 22.71 -21.34 29.56
CA GLY A 212 23.49 -20.78 28.45
C GLY A 212 22.64 -19.86 27.57
N PHE A 213 23.27 -18.86 26.94
CA PHE A 213 22.58 -17.89 26.10
C PHE A 213 21.78 -18.52 24.95
N LEU A 214 22.30 -19.55 24.27
CA LEU A 214 21.56 -20.18 23.15
C LEU A 214 20.28 -20.85 23.67
N THR A 215 20.37 -21.51 24.83
CA THR A 215 19.19 -22.09 25.50
C THR A 215 18.16 -21.03 25.83
N GLU A 216 18.55 -19.92 26.49
CA GLU A 216 17.63 -18.82 26.83
C GLU A 216 17.11 -18.10 25.57
N ALA A 217 17.90 -18.02 24.50
CA ALA A 217 17.51 -17.45 23.22
C ALA A 217 16.66 -18.41 22.35
N ASN A 218 16.29 -19.59 22.86
CA ASN A 218 15.55 -20.61 22.12
C ASN A 218 16.23 -21.07 20.81
N ILE A 219 17.57 -21.08 20.79
CA ILE A 219 18.44 -21.54 19.70
C ILE A 219 19.09 -22.87 20.11
N THR A 220 19.00 -23.88 19.24
CA THR A 220 19.66 -25.16 19.49
C THR A 220 21.15 -25.08 19.13
N ALA A 221 22.05 -25.52 20.01
CA ALA A 221 23.45 -25.69 19.64
C ALA A 221 23.63 -26.74 18.53
N GLY A 222 24.52 -26.50 17.58
CA GLY A 222 24.74 -27.43 16.47
C GLY A 222 25.53 -26.85 15.31
N THR A 223 25.50 -27.60 14.20
CA THR A 223 26.06 -27.20 12.90
C THR A 223 24.92 -26.89 11.94
N TYR A 224 24.98 -25.72 11.33
CA TYR A 224 24.03 -25.23 10.34
C TYR A 224 24.77 -25.03 9.02
N SER A 225 24.20 -25.58 7.94
CA SER A 225 24.80 -25.57 6.60
C SER A 225 23.94 -24.88 5.54
N THR A 226 22.83 -24.26 5.97
CA THR A 226 21.85 -23.64 5.08
C THR A 226 21.28 -22.39 5.72
N ASN A 227 20.86 -21.43 4.89
CA ASN A 227 20.09 -20.29 5.35
C ASN A 227 18.67 -20.72 5.81
N GLN A 228 18.25 -20.28 6.99
CA GLN A 228 16.92 -20.54 7.57
C GLN A 228 16.12 -19.25 7.87
N THR A 229 16.66 -18.10 7.51
CA THR A 229 16.23 -16.78 8.00
C THR A 229 15.88 -15.79 6.90
N GLY A 230 16.44 -15.93 5.70
CA GLY A 230 16.46 -14.89 4.69
C GLY A 230 17.37 -13.72 5.10
N LEU A 231 17.02 -12.53 4.63
CA LEU A 231 17.67 -11.25 4.91
C LEU A 231 16.86 -10.43 5.91
N ASN A 232 17.55 -9.66 6.76
CA ASN A 232 16.92 -8.57 7.50
C ASN A 232 16.78 -7.34 6.60
N ALA A 233 15.72 -7.29 5.79
CA ALA A 233 15.54 -6.26 4.77
C ALA A 233 15.39 -4.82 5.30
N SER A 234 15.26 -4.63 6.61
CA SER A 234 15.14 -3.32 7.27
C SER A 234 16.49 -2.71 7.68
N ASP A 235 17.56 -3.51 7.74
CA ASP A 235 18.91 -3.00 8.00
C ASP A 235 19.48 -2.33 6.75
N TYR A 236 20.49 -1.48 6.97
CA TYR A 236 21.25 -0.86 5.90
C TYR A 236 21.87 -1.91 4.98
N LEU A 237 21.93 -1.63 3.68
CA LEU A 237 22.34 -2.60 2.66
C LEU A 237 23.75 -3.17 2.89
N TYR A 238 24.68 -2.40 3.49
CA TYR A 238 26.02 -2.92 3.83
C TYR A 238 26.04 -3.88 5.01
N LYS A 239 24.98 -3.88 5.84
CA LYS A 239 24.83 -4.77 7.00
C LYS A 239 24.05 -6.03 6.67
N ILE A 240 23.20 -6.01 5.65
CA ILE A 240 22.46 -7.21 5.25
C ILE A 240 23.41 -8.23 4.61
N ASN A 241 23.21 -9.48 4.98
CA ASN A 241 24.10 -10.58 4.62
C ASN A 241 23.81 -11.13 3.20
N LEU A 242 23.99 -10.30 2.18
CA LEU A 242 23.87 -10.72 0.78
C LEU A 242 25.06 -11.61 0.37
N ASP A 243 24.81 -12.65 -0.43
CA ASP A 243 25.88 -13.47 -1.01
C ASP A 243 26.88 -12.64 -1.82
N THR A 244 26.36 -11.64 -2.54
CA THR A 244 27.20 -10.60 -3.14
C THR A 244 26.98 -9.31 -2.36
N GLY A 245 27.71 -9.22 -1.25
CA GLY A 245 27.69 -8.07 -0.36
C GLY A 245 28.01 -6.75 -1.06
N VAL A 246 27.54 -5.67 -0.47
CA VAL A 246 27.92 -4.31 -0.81
C VAL A 246 28.71 -3.72 0.35
N SER A 247 29.72 -2.92 0.06
CA SER A 247 30.51 -2.23 1.08
C SER A 247 29.77 -0.99 1.57
N GLU A 248 30.06 -0.52 2.79
CA GLU A 248 29.47 0.70 3.37
C GLU A 248 29.57 1.92 2.44
N SER A 249 30.69 2.08 1.73
CA SER A 249 30.89 3.19 0.79
C SER A 249 30.23 3.01 -0.59
N ASP A 250 29.63 1.86 -0.86
CA ASP A 250 29.06 1.57 -2.16
C ASP A 250 27.74 2.32 -2.37
N SER A 251 27.57 2.88 -3.55
CA SER A 251 26.33 3.54 -3.96
C SER A 251 26.20 3.43 -5.47
N GLY A 252 24.97 3.61 -5.97
CA GLY A 252 24.71 3.43 -7.39
C GLY A 252 23.33 3.83 -7.83
N SER A 253 23.05 3.45 -9.07
CA SER A 253 21.76 3.66 -9.71
C SER A 253 21.50 2.60 -10.74
N PHE A 254 20.22 2.30 -10.95
CA PHE A 254 19.73 1.38 -11.96
C PHE A 254 18.45 1.95 -12.57
N LYS A 255 17.98 1.34 -13.66
CA LYS A 255 16.68 1.65 -14.22
C LYS A 255 15.77 0.44 -14.22
N ILE A 256 14.47 0.71 -14.07
CA ILE A 256 13.39 -0.23 -14.35
C ILE A 256 12.40 0.47 -15.29
N ASN A 257 12.12 -0.11 -16.45
CA ASN A 257 11.31 0.47 -17.52
C ASN A 257 11.70 1.93 -17.85
N GLY A 258 13.00 2.24 -17.77
CA GLY A 258 13.55 3.57 -18.03
C GLY A 258 13.49 4.56 -16.87
N ALA A 259 12.79 4.26 -15.78
CA ALA A 259 12.78 5.08 -14.57
C ALA A 259 14.04 4.81 -13.72
N THR A 260 14.76 5.86 -13.34
CA THR A 260 15.99 5.74 -12.54
C THR A 260 15.69 5.59 -11.06
N ILE A 261 16.32 4.61 -10.42
CA ILE A 261 16.32 4.37 -8.98
C ILE A 261 17.77 4.47 -8.49
N THR A 262 17.98 5.23 -7.42
CA THR A 262 19.29 5.33 -6.75
C THR A 262 19.31 4.45 -5.50
N TRP A 263 20.49 4.06 -5.07
CA TRP A 263 20.72 3.36 -3.81
C TRP A 263 22.06 3.77 -3.20
N ASP A 264 22.14 3.77 -1.88
CA ASP A 264 23.34 4.07 -1.09
C ASP A 264 23.44 3.09 0.07
N ALA A 265 24.57 2.38 0.19
CA ALA A 265 24.62 1.21 1.04
C ALA A 265 24.51 1.54 2.53
N ASP A 266 25.09 2.66 2.96
CA ASP A 266 25.14 3.12 4.36
C ASP A 266 23.86 3.82 4.83
N SER A 267 23.01 4.27 3.90
CA SER A 267 21.81 5.03 4.24
C SER A 267 20.49 4.40 3.81
N ASP A 268 20.49 3.48 2.85
CA ASP A 268 19.30 2.76 2.42
C ASP A 268 19.28 1.33 2.98
N SER A 269 18.08 0.86 3.32
CA SER A 269 17.78 -0.57 3.48
C SER A 269 17.27 -1.19 2.17
N LEU A 270 17.15 -2.53 2.12
CA LEU A 270 16.48 -3.19 0.99
C LEU A 270 15.00 -2.74 0.89
N ASN A 271 14.34 -2.55 2.03
CA ASN A 271 12.97 -2.03 2.11
C ASN A 271 12.85 -0.61 1.53
N ASP A 272 13.86 0.25 1.73
CA ASP A 272 13.88 1.60 1.15
C ASP A 272 14.01 1.55 -0.38
N VAL A 273 14.90 0.69 -0.90
CA VAL A 273 15.05 0.51 -2.36
C VAL A 273 13.78 -0.04 -2.98
N ILE A 274 13.15 -1.06 -2.36
CA ILE A 274 11.86 -1.61 -2.79
C ILE A 274 10.77 -0.54 -2.78
N SER A 275 10.70 0.25 -1.71
CA SER A 275 9.75 1.36 -1.59
C SER A 275 9.97 2.40 -2.67
N ARG A 276 11.22 2.69 -3.02
CA ARG A 276 11.59 3.62 -4.09
C ARG A 276 11.17 3.08 -5.47
N ILE A 277 11.28 1.78 -5.71
CA ILE A 277 10.75 1.13 -6.93
C ILE A 277 9.22 1.26 -6.98
N ASN A 278 8.52 0.87 -5.91
CA ASN A 278 7.06 0.86 -5.84
C ASN A 278 6.40 2.22 -6.00
N ASN A 279 7.10 3.29 -5.59
CA ASN A 279 6.62 4.67 -5.68
C ASN A 279 7.13 5.41 -6.94
N SER A 280 7.85 4.72 -7.83
CA SER A 280 8.40 5.32 -9.05
C SER A 280 7.45 5.23 -10.25
N ASP A 281 7.76 5.97 -11.31
CA ASP A 281 7.10 5.87 -12.62
C ASP A 281 7.53 4.62 -13.42
N ALA A 282 8.23 3.65 -12.81
CA ALA A 282 8.67 2.43 -13.47
C ALA A 282 7.51 1.51 -13.92
N GLY A 283 6.30 1.70 -13.39
CA GLY A 283 5.16 0.82 -13.68
C GLY A 283 5.39 -0.62 -13.23
N VAL A 284 6.13 -0.81 -12.13
CA VAL A 284 6.45 -2.13 -11.55
C VAL A 284 6.25 -2.07 -10.04
N THR A 285 5.72 -3.15 -9.49
CA THR A 285 5.72 -3.42 -8.06
C THR A 285 6.79 -4.45 -7.73
N ALA A 286 7.49 -4.27 -6.62
CA ALA A 286 8.51 -5.15 -6.10
C ALA A 286 8.25 -5.48 -4.63
N PHE A 287 8.67 -6.67 -4.22
CA PHE A 287 8.72 -7.07 -2.81
C PHE A 287 9.79 -8.14 -2.60
N TYR A 288 10.27 -8.25 -1.37
CA TYR A 288 11.13 -9.33 -0.93
C TYR A 288 10.28 -10.39 -0.20
N ASP A 289 10.42 -11.64 -0.64
CA ASP A 289 9.80 -12.82 -0.01
C ASP A 289 10.82 -13.45 0.94
N ASP A 290 10.59 -13.34 2.25
CA ASP A 290 11.49 -13.86 3.29
C ASP A 290 11.54 -15.39 3.33
N SER A 291 10.42 -16.05 2.99
CA SER A 291 10.28 -17.50 2.99
C SER A 291 11.01 -18.15 1.82
N LEU A 292 11.05 -17.45 0.69
CA LEU A 292 11.76 -17.88 -0.51
C LEU A 292 13.15 -17.26 -0.63
N ASP A 293 13.49 -16.27 0.20
CA ASP A 293 14.67 -15.43 0.09
C ASP A 293 14.88 -14.89 -1.34
N LYS A 294 13.83 -14.27 -1.90
CA LYS A 294 13.85 -13.76 -3.28
C LYS A 294 13.23 -12.39 -3.39
N ILE A 295 13.83 -11.55 -4.23
CA ILE A 295 13.15 -10.35 -4.72
C ILE A 295 12.25 -10.72 -5.90
N VAL A 296 11.02 -10.21 -5.89
CA VAL A 296 9.99 -10.42 -6.91
C VAL A 296 9.58 -9.07 -7.47
N PHE A 297 9.41 -9.00 -8.78
CA PHE A 297 8.92 -7.85 -9.53
C PHE A 297 7.70 -8.26 -10.35
N THR A 298 6.68 -7.40 -10.39
CA THR A 298 5.45 -7.58 -11.18
C THR A 298 5.12 -6.28 -11.90
N ALA A 299 4.91 -6.33 -13.21
CA ALA A 299 4.43 -5.18 -13.97
C ALA A 299 3.06 -4.74 -13.45
N SER A 300 2.90 -3.44 -13.17
CA SER A 300 1.65 -2.88 -12.67
C SER A 300 0.55 -2.93 -13.72
N GLU A 301 0.93 -2.83 -15.00
CA GLU A 301 0.04 -3.01 -16.14
C GLU A 301 0.09 -4.44 -16.65
N THR A 302 -1.04 -4.92 -17.18
CA THR A 302 -1.11 -6.20 -17.88
C THR A 302 -0.58 -6.07 -19.32
N GLY A 303 -0.37 -7.22 -19.97
CA GLY A 303 0.07 -7.33 -21.35
C GLY A 303 1.37 -8.11 -21.49
N SER A 304 1.79 -8.35 -22.73
CA SER A 304 2.95 -9.22 -23.02
C SER A 304 4.31 -8.55 -23.03
N GLU A 305 4.44 -7.36 -22.44
CA GLU A 305 5.70 -6.62 -22.42
C GLU A 305 6.64 -7.10 -21.30
N GLU A 306 7.93 -7.13 -21.60
CA GLU A 306 8.99 -7.45 -20.62
C GLU A 306 9.26 -6.28 -19.67
N ILE A 307 9.59 -6.57 -18.42
CA ILE A 307 10.15 -5.59 -17.48
C ILE A 307 11.60 -5.33 -17.90
N GLN A 308 11.89 -4.14 -18.39
CA GLN A 308 13.24 -3.75 -18.77
C GLN A 308 14.02 -3.29 -17.54
N TRP A 309 15.27 -3.70 -17.41
CA TRP A 309 16.14 -3.25 -16.33
C TRP A 309 17.60 -3.13 -16.78
N GLU A 310 18.34 -2.21 -16.16
CA GLU A 310 19.78 -2.06 -16.36
C GLU A 310 20.44 -1.49 -15.10
N ASP A 311 21.63 -1.98 -14.75
CA ASP A 311 22.50 -1.26 -13.81
C ASP A 311 23.17 -0.08 -14.54
N VAL A 312 23.02 1.13 -14.02
CA VAL A 312 23.62 2.36 -14.59
C VAL A 312 24.96 2.66 -13.93
N SER A 313 25.01 2.55 -12.60
CA SER A 313 26.23 2.59 -11.80
C SER A 313 26.17 1.55 -10.68
N GLY A 314 27.27 0.82 -10.48
CA GLY A 314 27.31 -0.36 -9.61
C GLY A 314 26.81 -1.63 -10.33
N SER A 315 26.49 -2.67 -9.56
CA SER A 315 25.95 -3.94 -10.08
C SER A 315 24.86 -4.52 -9.17
N PHE A 316 24.07 -3.64 -8.55
CA PHE A 316 23.14 -4.03 -7.50
C PHE A 316 22.04 -4.95 -8.04
N LEU A 317 21.44 -4.64 -9.19
CA LEU A 317 20.42 -5.51 -9.78
C LEU A 317 21.01 -6.84 -10.26
N SER A 318 22.06 -6.76 -11.07
CA SER A 318 22.63 -7.94 -11.72
C SER A 318 23.29 -8.91 -10.74
N SER A 319 24.04 -8.41 -9.77
CA SER A 319 24.84 -9.21 -8.83
C SER A 319 24.14 -9.38 -7.48
N SER A 320 23.89 -8.29 -6.75
CA SER A 320 23.36 -8.36 -5.38
C SER A 320 21.92 -8.89 -5.33
N LEU A 321 21.06 -8.44 -6.25
CA LEU A 321 19.69 -8.94 -6.40
C LEU A 321 19.56 -10.13 -7.37
N LYS A 322 20.68 -10.61 -7.92
CA LYS A 322 20.77 -11.81 -8.77
C LYS A 322 19.80 -11.84 -9.95
N LEU A 323 19.64 -10.69 -10.62
CA LEU A 323 18.79 -10.57 -11.81
C LEU A 323 19.51 -10.94 -13.10
N SER A 324 20.84 -11.11 -13.09
CA SER A 324 21.58 -11.59 -14.26
C SER A 324 21.05 -12.96 -14.74
N GLY A 325 20.64 -13.03 -16.00
CA GLY A 325 20.05 -14.24 -16.59
C GLY A 325 18.63 -14.57 -16.11
N VAL A 326 17.93 -13.63 -15.46
CA VAL A 326 16.54 -13.82 -15.03
C VAL A 326 15.65 -14.17 -16.22
N THR A 327 14.81 -15.19 -16.05
CA THR A 327 13.73 -15.50 -16.98
C THR A 327 12.46 -14.82 -16.48
N GLN A 328 11.80 -14.05 -17.34
CA GLN A 328 10.51 -13.45 -17.01
C GLN A 328 9.37 -14.39 -17.42
N THR A 329 8.33 -14.45 -16.61
CA THR A 329 7.05 -15.00 -17.03
C THR A 329 6.25 -13.86 -17.64
N LEU A 330 6.20 -13.79 -18.97
CA LEU A 330 5.48 -12.72 -19.67
C LEU A 330 3.99 -12.77 -19.33
N GLY A 331 3.43 -11.58 -19.16
CA GLY A 331 2.01 -11.40 -19.16
C GLY A 331 1.43 -11.72 -20.53
N GLN A 332 0.11 -11.76 -20.59
CA GLN A 332 -0.63 -12.06 -21.80
C GLN A 332 -1.50 -10.87 -22.14
N ASP A 333 -1.80 -10.67 -23.43
CA ASP A 333 -2.80 -9.69 -23.86
C ASP A 333 -4.22 -10.26 -23.74
N ALA A 334 -5.20 -9.39 -23.49
CA ALA A 334 -6.61 -9.72 -23.59
C ALA A 334 -6.99 -9.97 -25.05
N LYS A 335 -7.83 -10.98 -25.28
CA LYS A 335 -8.29 -11.40 -26.61
C LYS A 335 -9.79 -11.64 -26.59
N PHE A 336 -10.52 -10.93 -27.45
CA PHE A 336 -11.98 -10.93 -27.47
C PHE A 336 -12.53 -10.53 -28.84
N THR A 337 -13.81 -10.77 -29.08
CA THR A 337 -14.55 -10.24 -30.24
C THR A 337 -15.69 -9.34 -29.80
N ILE A 338 -16.11 -8.43 -30.68
CA ILE A 338 -17.30 -7.59 -30.50
C ILE A 338 -18.21 -7.83 -31.71
N ASN A 339 -19.47 -8.19 -31.46
CA ASN A 339 -20.49 -8.45 -32.49
C ASN A 339 -20.04 -9.49 -33.55
N SER A 340 -19.14 -10.41 -33.17
CA SER A 340 -18.64 -11.47 -34.04
C SER A 340 -18.39 -12.77 -33.28
N THR A 341 -18.50 -13.88 -33.99
CA THR A 341 -18.10 -15.23 -33.56
C THR A 341 -16.89 -15.74 -34.35
N SER A 342 -16.30 -14.92 -35.22
CA SER A 342 -15.16 -15.32 -36.05
C SER A 342 -13.85 -14.97 -35.36
N SER A 343 -12.93 -15.93 -35.27
CA SER A 343 -11.56 -15.68 -34.80
C SER A 343 -10.78 -14.70 -35.69
N SER A 344 -11.24 -14.42 -36.91
CA SER A 344 -10.65 -13.39 -37.78
C SER A 344 -10.88 -11.96 -37.29
N ASP A 345 -11.91 -11.74 -36.48
CA ASP A 345 -12.33 -10.41 -36.02
C ASP A 345 -11.87 -10.16 -34.57
N GLU A 346 -10.91 -10.96 -34.11
CA GLU A 346 -10.34 -10.84 -32.78
C GLU A 346 -9.61 -9.51 -32.58
N ILE A 347 -9.90 -8.91 -31.44
CA ILE A 347 -9.25 -7.72 -30.95
C ILE A 347 -8.28 -8.13 -29.83
N THR A 348 -7.07 -7.61 -29.92
CA THR A 348 -6.03 -7.77 -28.90
C THR A 348 -5.83 -6.46 -28.17
N LYS A 349 -5.74 -6.50 -26.83
CA LYS A 349 -5.44 -5.36 -25.96
C LYS A 349 -4.49 -5.78 -24.85
N SER A 350 -3.52 -4.94 -24.51
CA SER A 350 -2.65 -5.18 -23.36
C SER A 350 -3.39 -5.09 -22.02
N SER A 351 -4.56 -4.44 -21.97
CA SER A 351 -5.35 -4.28 -20.74
C SER A 351 -6.70 -4.97 -20.80
N ASN A 352 -7.17 -5.42 -19.64
CA ASN A 352 -8.56 -5.85 -19.42
C ASN A 352 -9.53 -4.67 -19.39
N THR A 353 -9.03 -3.43 -19.32
CA THR A 353 -9.84 -2.22 -19.46
C THR A 353 -9.45 -1.47 -20.72
N PHE A 354 -10.43 -1.17 -21.57
CA PHE A 354 -10.19 -0.47 -22.84
C PHE A 354 -11.42 0.31 -23.29
N THR A 355 -11.18 1.38 -24.06
CA THR A 355 -12.26 2.21 -24.61
C THR A 355 -12.43 1.97 -26.11
N ILE A 356 -13.66 1.73 -26.54
CA ILE A 356 -14.06 1.65 -27.95
C ILE A 356 -15.34 2.47 -28.13
N ASN A 357 -15.33 3.43 -29.07
CA ASN A 357 -16.48 4.28 -29.40
C ASN A 357 -17.11 4.99 -28.18
N GLY A 358 -16.28 5.52 -27.27
CA GLY A 358 -16.73 6.22 -26.05
C GLY A 358 -17.22 5.29 -24.93
N ILE A 359 -17.18 3.96 -25.12
CA ILE A 359 -17.53 3.00 -24.07
C ILE A 359 -16.26 2.40 -23.50
N SER A 360 -16.05 2.55 -22.19
CA SER A 360 -14.99 1.91 -21.43
C SER A 360 -15.49 0.55 -20.95
N PHE A 361 -14.87 -0.53 -21.43
CA PHE A 361 -15.17 -1.91 -21.06
C PHE A 361 -14.15 -2.41 -20.04
N THR A 362 -14.59 -3.25 -19.11
CA THR A 362 -13.73 -4.00 -18.18
C THR A 362 -14.09 -5.47 -18.26
N LEU A 363 -13.14 -6.29 -18.74
CA LEU A 363 -13.25 -7.75 -18.80
C LEU A 363 -12.86 -8.35 -17.44
N LYS A 364 -13.68 -9.27 -16.93
CA LYS A 364 -13.48 -9.89 -15.61
C LYS A 364 -13.31 -11.41 -15.65
N ALA A 365 -13.87 -12.05 -16.69
CA ALA A 365 -13.79 -13.49 -16.86
C ALA A 365 -13.86 -13.89 -18.34
N ILE A 366 -13.30 -15.07 -18.64
CA ILE A 366 -13.39 -15.71 -19.96
C ILE A 366 -14.82 -16.21 -20.16
N THR A 367 -15.35 -16.00 -21.36
CA THR A 367 -16.69 -16.48 -21.75
C THR A 367 -16.64 -17.52 -22.87
N VAL A 368 -15.48 -17.70 -23.50
CA VAL A 368 -15.25 -18.65 -24.60
C VAL A 368 -14.82 -20.00 -24.04
N ALA A 369 -15.46 -21.06 -24.51
CA ALA A 369 -15.09 -22.44 -24.22
C ALA A 369 -14.15 -22.98 -25.31
N ASN A 370 -13.22 -23.87 -24.91
CA ASN A 370 -12.32 -24.60 -25.82
C ASN A 370 -11.52 -23.72 -26.81
N ASP A 371 -11.25 -22.47 -26.44
CA ASP A 371 -10.61 -21.46 -27.30
C ASP A 371 -11.33 -21.21 -28.65
N ASP A 372 -12.62 -21.54 -28.75
CA ASP A 372 -13.44 -21.42 -29.96
C ASP A 372 -14.68 -20.55 -29.73
N TYR A 373 -14.72 -19.39 -30.40
CA TYR A 373 -15.84 -18.44 -30.36
C TYR A 373 -17.17 -19.02 -30.87
N THR A 374 -17.14 -20.15 -31.58
CA THR A 374 -18.31 -20.87 -32.11
C THR A 374 -18.74 -22.07 -31.29
N ASP A 375 -18.00 -22.40 -30.23
CA ASP A 375 -18.34 -23.50 -29.32
C ASP A 375 -19.74 -23.29 -28.70
N SER A 376 -20.50 -24.36 -28.54
CA SER A 376 -21.87 -24.30 -28.02
C SER A 376 -21.96 -23.83 -26.56
N ASP A 377 -20.88 -24.00 -25.79
CA ASP A 377 -20.79 -23.57 -24.39
C ASP A 377 -20.25 -22.13 -24.27
N THR A 378 -19.82 -21.51 -25.37
CA THR A 378 -19.41 -20.10 -25.39
C THR A 378 -20.60 -19.18 -25.15
N THR A 379 -20.48 -18.30 -24.16
CA THR A 379 -21.50 -17.30 -23.84
C THR A 379 -21.08 -15.92 -24.35
N SER A 380 -22.02 -15.16 -24.91
CA SER A 380 -21.82 -13.73 -25.21
C SER A 380 -22.41 -12.87 -24.12
N VAL A 381 -21.68 -11.82 -23.73
CA VAL A 381 -22.19 -10.79 -22.82
C VAL A 381 -22.62 -9.59 -23.66
N THR A 382 -23.88 -9.23 -23.55
CA THR A 382 -24.45 -8.09 -24.26
C THR A 382 -24.29 -6.83 -23.42
N ILE A 383 -23.55 -5.86 -23.94
CA ILE A 383 -23.52 -4.49 -23.42
C ILE A 383 -24.46 -3.64 -24.28
N LEU A 384 -25.47 -3.05 -23.66
CA LEU A 384 -26.46 -2.20 -24.31
C LEU A 384 -26.23 -0.74 -23.88
N ALA A 385 -25.89 0.10 -24.86
CA ALA A 385 -25.73 1.54 -24.72
C ALA A 385 -26.96 2.25 -25.28
N GLU A 386 -27.66 3.01 -24.46
CA GLU A 386 -28.90 3.70 -24.80
C GLU A 386 -28.86 5.17 -24.38
N LYS A 387 -29.66 6.02 -25.04
CA LYS A 387 -29.83 7.39 -24.56
C LYS A 387 -30.47 7.40 -23.17
N ASP A 388 -29.91 8.19 -22.28
CA ASP A 388 -30.41 8.37 -20.92
C ASP A 388 -31.24 9.65 -20.80
N ASP A 389 -32.55 9.51 -20.96
CA ASP A 389 -33.48 10.63 -20.81
C ASP A 389 -33.82 10.95 -19.34
N SER A 390 -33.29 10.19 -18.36
CA SER A 390 -33.69 10.36 -16.95
C SER A 390 -33.31 11.74 -16.41
N GLN A 391 -32.09 12.22 -16.72
CA GLN A 391 -31.61 13.53 -16.31
C GLN A 391 -32.40 14.67 -16.95
N VAL A 392 -32.83 14.49 -18.21
CA VAL A 392 -33.69 15.44 -18.92
C VAL A 392 -35.07 15.54 -18.26
N ARG A 393 -35.61 14.43 -17.73
CA ARG A 393 -36.92 14.41 -17.06
C ARG A 393 -36.91 14.97 -15.64
N GLU A 394 -35.77 14.96 -14.97
CA GLU A 394 -35.62 15.44 -13.60
C GLU A 394 -35.57 16.99 -13.53
N LYS A 395 -35.05 17.62 -14.59
CA LYS A 395 -34.98 19.07 -14.73
C LYS A 395 -36.31 19.66 -15.18
#